data_AF-A0A067M393-F1
#
_entry.id   AF-A0A067M393-F1
#
_cell.length_a   1.000
_cell.length_b   1.000
_cell.length_c   1.000
_cell.angle_alpha   90.00
_cell.angle_beta   90.00
_cell.angle_gamma   90.00
#
_symmetry.space_group_name_H-M   'P 1'
#
loop_
_entity.id
_entity.type
_entity.pdbx_description
1 polymer ?
#
loop_
_entity_poly.entity_id
_entity_poly.type
_entity_poly.pdbx_seq_one_letter_code
_entity_poly.pdbx_strand_id
1 'polypeptide(L)'
;MSDGAYWSEFTFQSAAGGGPEYAVRLFSQIPQHLPVQLLEGLTMQSNSLIPLSAGPCIALLRELPTLKTLSLDRFSPLVLHALILTTDRVCPLLHELSIIDSEISSEKLIELITSRTVFGTDDNLPPDGTTHLRLLKLQGIRSISLLEPDVWEPGNRALSDLPLLVVTL
;
A
#
# COMPACT_ATOMS: atom_id res chain seq x y z
N MET A 1 -25.03 22.45 16.23
CA MET A 1 -24.68 21.02 16.20
C MET A 1 -23.97 20.83 14.87
N SER A 2 -22.65 20.86 14.91
CA SER A 2 -21.80 20.85 13.71
C SER A 2 -21.66 19.40 13.25
N ASP A 3 -21.98 19.14 11.97
CA ASP A 3 -21.66 17.89 11.29
C ASP A 3 -20.20 17.52 11.58
N GLY A 4 -20.00 16.44 12.33
CA GLY A 4 -18.68 15.89 12.57
C GLY A 4 -18.16 15.33 11.25
N ALA A 5 -17.34 16.12 10.54
CA ALA A 5 -16.64 15.65 9.36
C ALA A 5 -15.85 14.39 9.73
N TYR A 6 -16.29 13.25 9.21
CA TYR A 6 -15.69 11.96 9.46
C TYR A 6 -14.46 11.85 8.57
N TRP A 7 -13.28 12.16 9.13
CA TRP A 7 -11.99 12.15 8.41
C TRP A 7 -11.43 10.72 8.28
N SER A 8 -12.20 9.80 7.71
CA SER A 8 -11.74 8.42 7.50
C SER A 8 -10.88 8.26 6.26
N GLU A 9 -10.96 9.18 5.31
CA GLU A 9 -10.26 9.11 4.02
C GLU A 9 -9.46 10.39 3.73
N PHE A 10 -8.26 10.22 3.18
CA PHE A 10 -7.41 11.32 2.78
C PHE A 10 -6.79 11.04 1.42
N THR A 11 -6.76 12.07 0.56
CA THR A 11 -6.10 12.00 -0.74
C THR A 11 -4.97 13.02 -0.81
N PHE A 12 -3.75 12.52 -1.02
CA PHE A 12 -2.60 13.34 -1.35
C PHE A 12 -2.38 13.31 -2.87
N GLN A 13 -2.31 14.50 -3.47
CA GLN A 13 -1.95 14.66 -4.87
C GLN A 13 -0.75 15.61 -4.99
N SER A 14 0.35 15.12 -5.56
CA SER A 14 1.49 15.97 -5.90
C SER A 14 1.22 16.69 -7.22
N ALA A 15 1.35 18.02 -7.22
CA ALA A 15 1.29 18.81 -8.45
C ALA A 15 2.60 18.68 -9.24
N ALA A 16 2.51 18.74 -10.57
CA ALA A 16 3.66 18.78 -11.46
C ALA A 16 4.49 20.04 -11.19
N GLY A 17 5.55 19.92 -10.38
CA GLY A 17 6.45 21.03 -10.05
C GLY A 17 6.95 21.06 -8.60
N GLY A 18 6.31 20.33 -7.67
CA GLY A 18 6.73 20.33 -6.26
C GLY A 18 8.06 19.62 -5.97
N GLY A 19 8.53 18.78 -6.88
CA GLY A 19 9.68 17.92 -6.65
C GLY A 19 9.47 16.95 -5.46
N PRO A 20 10.41 16.02 -5.23
CA PRO A 20 10.34 15.09 -4.10
C PRO A 20 10.47 15.80 -2.74
N GLU A 21 11.09 16.98 -2.70
CA GLU A 21 11.33 17.78 -1.49
C GLU A 21 10.05 18.36 -0.90
N TYR A 22 9.06 18.70 -1.74
CA TYR A 22 7.76 19.15 -1.28
C TYR A 22 7.02 18.06 -0.51
N ALA A 23 7.07 16.82 -1.00
CA ALA A 23 6.46 15.68 -0.31
C ALA A 23 7.13 15.43 1.05
N VAL A 24 8.46 15.58 1.16
CA VAL A 24 9.17 15.48 2.45
C VAL A 24 8.62 16.48 3.47
N ARG A 25 8.43 17.74 3.07
CA ARG A 25 7.92 18.79 3.96
C ARG A 25 6.45 18.60 4.31
N LEU A 26 5.64 18.14 3.37
CA LEU A 26 4.22 17.94 3.61
C LEU A 26 3.97 16.72 4.51
N PHE A 27 4.64 15.60 4.26
CA PHE A 27 4.42 14.37 5.03
C PHE A 27 4.81 14.50 6.50
N SER A 28 5.79 15.36 6.84
CA SER A 28 6.11 15.65 8.24
C SER A 28 5.05 16.51 8.94
N GLN A 29 4.23 17.24 8.19
CA GLN A 29 3.17 18.09 8.71
C GLN A 29 1.82 17.36 8.82
N ILE A 30 1.59 16.31 8.02
CA ILE A 30 0.32 15.55 8.04
C ILE A 30 -0.04 15.05 9.45
N PRO A 31 0.86 14.37 10.21
CA PRO A 31 0.55 13.92 11.56
C PRO A 31 0.24 15.06 12.55
N GLN A 32 0.71 16.27 12.27
CA GLN A 32 0.50 17.44 13.14
C GLN A 32 -0.86 18.10 12.91
N HIS A 33 -1.47 17.90 11.74
CA HIS A 33 -2.69 18.60 11.32
C HIS A 33 -3.88 17.67 11.09
N LEU A 34 -3.65 16.37 10.90
CA LEU A 34 -4.70 15.39 10.71
C LEU A 34 -4.76 14.44 11.90
N PRO A 35 -5.97 13.97 12.29
CA PRO A 35 -6.12 12.89 13.25
C PRO A 35 -5.70 11.57 12.59
N VAL A 36 -4.39 11.38 12.38
CA VAL A 36 -3.80 10.23 11.67
C VAL A 36 -4.19 8.88 12.28
N GLN A 37 -4.52 8.87 13.58
CA GLN A 37 -5.02 7.70 14.31
C GLN A 37 -6.45 7.29 13.93
N LEU A 38 -7.20 8.13 13.20
CA LEU A 38 -8.55 7.85 12.73
C LEU A 38 -8.58 7.60 11.22
N LEU A 39 -7.44 7.74 10.54
CA LEU A 39 -7.39 7.59 9.10
C LEU A 39 -7.45 6.10 8.74
N GLU A 40 -8.45 5.73 7.96
CA GLU A 40 -8.67 4.35 7.51
C GLU A 40 -8.35 4.19 6.02
N GLY A 41 -8.44 5.26 5.23
CA GLY A 41 -8.17 5.27 3.80
C GLY A 41 -7.16 6.35 3.40
N LEU A 42 -6.15 5.97 2.63
CA LEU A 42 -5.15 6.89 2.08
C LEU A 42 -4.96 6.61 0.60
N THR A 43 -5.15 7.65 -0.21
CA THR A 43 -4.78 7.64 -1.62
C THR A 43 -3.61 8.59 -1.82
N MET A 44 -2.52 8.11 -2.39
CA MET A 44 -1.37 8.93 -2.74
C MET A 44 -1.14 8.86 -4.25
N GLN A 45 -1.19 10.02 -4.90
CA GLN A 45 -1.02 10.17 -6.34
C GLN A 45 0.15 11.08 -6.65
N SER A 46 1.04 10.59 -7.51
CA SER A 46 2.12 11.38 -8.08
C SER A 46 1.83 11.72 -9.54
N ASN A 47 1.58 13.00 -9.85
CA ASN A 47 1.55 13.46 -11.24
C ASN A 47 2.96 13.67 -11.82
N SER A 48 4.01 13.47 -11.00
CA SER A 48 5.40 13.60 -11.41
C SER A 48 5.88 12.32 -12.08
N LEU A 49 6.66 12.47 -13.17
CA LEU A 49 7.40 11.36 -13.79
C LEU A 49 8.46 10.79 -12.84
N ILE A 50 8.91 11.60 -11.88
CA ILE A 50 9.86 11.19 -10.85
C ILE A 50 9.04 10.66 -9.66
N PRO A 51 9.24 9.39 -9.25
CA PRO A 51 8.59 8.83 -8.07
C PRO A 51 8.91 9.63 -6.81
N LEU A 52 7.98 9.63 -5.85
CA LEU A 52 8.24 10.22 -4.55
C LEU A 52 9.36 9.46 -3.81
N SER A 53 10.16 10.20 -3.04
CA SER A 53 11.19 9.59 -2.19
C SER A 53 10.53 8.62 -1.21
N ALA A 54 11.06 7.40 -1.12
CA ALA A 54 10.46 6.34 -0.33
C ALA A 54 10.50 6.62 1.18
N GLY A 55 11.60 7.19 1.69
CA GLY A 55 11.79 7.41 3.12
C GLY A 55 10.65 8.20 3.80
N PRO A 56 10.32 9.40 3.29
CA PRO A 56 9.19 10.19 3.80
C PRO A 56 7.84 9.47 3.70
N CYS A 57 7.59 8.73 2.61
CA CYS A 57 6.35 7.98 2.45
C CYS A 57 6.24 6.87 3.50
N ILE A 58 7.31 6.11 3.70
CA ILE A 58 7.37 5.02 4.68
C ILE A 58 7.21 5.57 6.10
N ALA A 59 7.86 6.71 6.40
CA ALA A 59 7.70 7.38 7.69
C ALA A 59 6.24 7.78 7.95
N LEU A 60 5.55 8.35 6.96
CA LEU A 60 4.12 8.66 7.07
C LEU A 60 3.27 7.40 7.30
N LEU A 61 3.48 6.35 6.51
CA LEU A 61 2.70 5.12 6.61
C LEU A 61 2.89 4.39 7.95
N ARG A 62 4.04 4.55 8.61
CA ARG A 62 4.30 4.03 9.97
C ARG A 62 3.44 4.73 11.03
N GLU A 63 3.13 6.00 10.82
CA GLU A 63 2.26 6.79 11.72
C GLU A 63 0.76 6.55 11.47
N LEU A 64 0.40 5.61 10.59
CA LEU A 64 -0.97 5.28 10.20
C LEU A 64 -1.33 3.83 10.54
N PRO A 65 -1.38 3.47 11.84
CA PRO A 65 -1.63 2.08 12.27
C PRO A 65 -3.04 1.60 11.95
N THR A 66 -4.01 2.53 11.84
CA THR A 66 -5.42 2.24 11.56
C THR A 66 -5.76 2.09 10.08
N LEU A 67 -4.76 2.26 9.20
CA LEU A 67 -4.99 2.30 7.76
C LEU A 67 -5.45 0.93 7.23
N LYS A 68 -6.64 0.92 6.64
CA LYS A 68 -7.32 -0.24 6.04
C LYS A 68 -7.20 -0.25 4.52
N THR A 69 -7.22 0.92 3.90
CA THR A 69 -7.21 1.07 2.44
C THR A 69 -6.07 1.98 2.01
N LEU A 70 -5.22 1.49 1.11
CA LEU A 70 -4.09 2.22 0.57
C LEU A 70 -4.09 2.16 -0.96
N SER A 71 -4.05 3.31 -1.61
CA SER A 71 -3.86 3.42 -3.05
C SER A 71 -2.60 4.21 -3.36
N LEU A 72 -1.72 3.63 -4.18
CA LEU A 72 -0.43 4.19 -4.57
C LEU A 72 -0.36 4.29 -6.10
N ASP A 73 -0.30 5.50 -6.64
CA ASP A 73 -0.10 5.79 -8.06
C ASP A 73 1.30 6.37 -8.32
N ARG A 74 2.08 5.67 -9.16
CA ARG A 74 3.47 6.01 -9.54
C ARG A 74 4.43 6.10 -8.35
N PHE A 75 4.44 5.06 -7.53
CA PHE A 75 5.30 4.95 -6.35
C PHE A 75 6.57 4.12 -6.58
N SER A 76 7.60 4.45 -5.81
CA SER A 76 8.88 3.73 -5.82
C SER A 76 8.71 2.29 -5.30
N PRO A 77 9.41 1.29 -5.88
CA PRO A 77 9.41 -0.09 -5.40
C PRO A 77 9.73 -0.21 -3.91
N LEU A 78 10.60 0.64 -3.38
CA LEU A 78 10.97 0.66 -1.96
C LEU A 78 9.78 0.92 -1.02
N VAL A 79 8.79 1.71 -1.45
CA VAL A 79 7.56 1.95 -0.65
C VAL A 79 6.74 0.68 -0.60
N LEU A 80 6.63 -0.03 -1.73
CA LEU A 80 5.94 -1.32 -1.80
C LEU A 80 6.68 -2.40 -1.00
N HIS A 81 8.01 -2.40 -0.98
CA HIS A 81 8.79 -3.33 -0.16
C HIS A 81 8.54 -3.11 1.34
N ALA A 82 8.38 -1.87 1.78
CA ALA A 82 8.08 -1.56 3.18
C ALA A 82 6.70 -2.07 3.63
N LEU A 83 5.80 -2.34 2.67
CA LEU A 83 4.50 -2.95 2.94
C LEU A 83 4.60 -4.47 3.17
N ILE A 84 5.68 -5.13 2.78
CA ILE A 84 5.88 -6.55 3.09
C ILE A 84 5.94 -6.69 4.62
N LEU A 85 5.13 -7.59 5.19
CA LEU A 85 5.06 -7.73 6.64
C LEU A 85 6.40 -8.28 7.18
N THR A 86 7.15 -7.39 7.84
CA THR A 86 8.41 -7.67 8.55
C THR A 86 8.26 -7.28 10.03
N THR A 87 9.36 -7.21 10.79
CA THR A 87 9.33 -6.78 12.20
C THR A 87 8.83 -5.34 12.37
N ASP A 88 9.17 -4.46 11.43
CA ASP A 88 8.75 -3.05 11.43
C ASP A 88 7.45 -2.91 10.62
N ARG A 89 6.32 -3.25 11.25
CA ARG A 89 5.03 -3.33 10.58
C ARG A 89 4.55 -1.96 10.08
N VAL A 90 4.40 -1.83 8.76
CA VAL A 90 3.80 -0.67 8.10
C VAL A 90 2.35 -1.01 7.72
N CYS A 91 1.40 -0.21 8.22
CA CYS A 91 -0.05 -0.39 8.01
C CYS A 91 -0.52 -1.82 8.38
N PRO A 92 -0.45 -2.22 9.66
CA PRO A 92 -0.78 -3.58 10.09
C PRO A 92 -2.23 -3.98 9.82
N LEU A 93 -3.15 -3.02 9.74
CA LEU A 93 -4.58 -3.24 9.48
C LEU A 93 -4.97 -3.16 7.99
N LEU A 94 -4.00 -3.23 7.07
CA LEU A 94 -4.30 -3.06 5.65
C LEU A 94 -5.11 -4.23 5.09
N HIS A 95 -6.30 -3.91 4.58
CA HIS A 95 -7.23 -4.83 3.93
C HIS A 95 -7.26 -4.65 2.41
N GLU A 96 -7.10 -3.42 1.93
CA GLU A 96 -7.17 -3.11 0.51
C GLU A 96 -5.91 -2.40 0.06
N LEU A 97 -5.27 -2.94 -0.97
CA LEU A 97 -4.10 -2.33 -1.61
C LEU A 97 -4.39 -2.13 -3.09
N SER A 98 -4.20 -0.90 -3.56
CA SER A 98 -4.24 -0.55 -4.98
C SER A 98 -2.87 -0.03 -5.41
N ILE A 99 -2.30 -0.68 -6.41
CA ILE A 99 -1.01 -0.32 -7.01
C ILE A 99 -1.28 0.08 -8.46
N ILE A 100 -1.01 1.35 -8.77
CA ILE A 100 -1.31 1.97 -10.06
C ILE A 100 0.00 2.50 -10.65
N ASP A 101 0.27 2.16 -11.92
CA ASP A 101 1.40 2.71 -12.70
C ASP A 101 2.75 2.73 -11.94
N SER A 102 2.97 1.73 -11.08
CA SER A 102 4.14 1.64 -10.20
C SER A 102 5.03 0.47 -10.62
N GLU A 103 6.32 0.60 -10.35
CA GLU A 103 7.28 -0.46 -10.64
C GLU A 103 7.33 -1.44 -9.48
N ILE A 104 7.03 -2.71 -9.76
CA ILE A 104 7.20 -3.83 -8.83
C ILE A 104 7.51 -5.09 -9.62
N SER A 105 8.47 -5.89 -9.14
CA SER A 105 8.78 -7.18 -9.76
C SER A 105 7.75 -8.23 -9.32
N SER A 106 7.56 -9.27 -10.14
CA SER A 106 6.63 -10.36 -9.81
C SER A 106 6.97 -11.02 -8.47
N GLU A 107 8.26 -11.25 -8.20
CA GLU A 107 8.73 -11.88 -6.96
C GLU A 107 8.38 -11.04 -5.75
N LYS A 108 8.56 -9.72 -5.85
CA LYS A 108 8.26 -8.79 -4.75
C LYS A 108 6.77 -8.60 -4.53
N LEU A 109 5.97 -8.65 -5.59
CA LEU A 109 4.53 -8.64 -5.45
C LEU A 109 4.04 -9.93 -4.78
N ILE A 110 4.57 -11.10 -5.15
CA ILE A 110 4.25 -12.38 -4.50
C ILE A 110 4.66 -12.33 -3.02
N GLU A 111 5.85 -11.83 -2.70
CA GLU A 111 6.32 -11.67 -1.31
C GLU A 111 5.39 -10.76 -0.49
N LEU A 112 4.96 -9.63 -1.08
CA LEU A 112 3.99 -8.72 -0.46
C LEU A 112 2.65 -9.42 -0.19
N ILE A 113 2.11 -10.13 -1.19
CA ILE A 113 0.83 -10.82 -1.06
C ILE A 113 0.93 -11.90 0.00
N THR A 114 1.88 -12.82 -0.14
CA THR A 114 2.03 -13.98 0.76
C THR A 114 2.25 -13.55 2.20
N SER A 115 3.09 -12.53 2.44
CA SER A 115 3.31 -12.00 3.79
C SER A 115 2.04 -11.43 4.43
N ARG A 116 1.04 -11.04 3.63
CA ARG A 116 -0.19 -10.39 4.08
C ARG A 116 -1.46 -11.22 3.95
N THR A 117 -1.40 -12.43 3.40
CA THR A 117 -2.57 -13.31 3.25
C THR A 117 -2.38 -14.63 3.94
N VAL A 118 -1.16 -15.19 3.93
CA VAL A 118 -0.87 -16.50 4.49
C VAL A 118 -0.32 -16.34 5.90
N PHE A 119 -1.22 -16.38 6.89
CA PHE A 119 -0.85 -16.55 8.29
C PHE A 119 -0.96 -18.04 8.59
N GLY A 120 0.15 -18.65 9.00
CA GLY A 120 0.34 -20.10 8.99
C GLY A 120 -0.79 -20.88 9.67
N THR A 121 -1.22 -21.96 9.01
CA THR A 121 -2.29 -22.88 9.41
C THR A 121 -2.00 -23.71 10.68
N ASP A 122 -0.80 -23.62 11.25
CA ASP A 122 -0.39 -24.34 12.46
C ASP A 122 0.02 -23.35 13.56
N ASP A 123 -0.91 -22.89 14.40
CA ASP A 123 -0.63 -22.06 15.61
C ASP A 123 -0.14 -20.60 15.42
N ASN A 124 -0.04 -20.09 14.19
CA ASN A 124 0.31 -18.68 13.97
C ASN A 124 -0.94 -17.80 13.84
N LEU A 125 -1.48 -17.39 14.99
CA LEU A 125 -2.35 -16.20 15.04
C LEU A 125 -1.69 -15.08 14.22
N PRO A 126 -2.46 -14.27 13.46
CA PRO A 126 -1.90 -13.07 12.86
C PRO A 126 -1.15 -12.33 13.96
N PRO A 127 0.15 -11.99 13.75
CA PRO A 127 0.94 -11.31 14.75
C PRO A 127 0.11 -10.19 15.37
N ASP A 128 -0.07 -10.20 16.71
CA ASP A 128 -1.12 -9.43 17.40
C ASP A 128 -1.45 -8.09 16.71
N GLY A 129 -2.69 -7.94 16.26
CA GLY A 129 -3.20 -6.73 15.62
C GLY A 129 -2.91 -6.57 14.13
N THR A 130 -2.42 -7.60 13.40
CA THR A 130 -2.38 -7.55 11.93
C THR A 130 -3.63 -8.14 11.29
N THR A 131 -4.01 -7.61 10.13
CA THR A 131 -5.13 -8.15 9.33
C THR A 131 -4.66 -8.73 8.02
N HIS A 132 -5.46 -9.64 7.47
CA HIS A 132 -5.23 -10.14 6.13
C HIS A 132 -5.58 -9.07 5.09
N LEU A 133 -4.72 -8.94 4.08
CA LEU A 133 -5.08 -8.30 2.84
C LEU A 133 -6.27 -9.08 2.26
N ARG A 134 -7.31 -8.38 1.84
CA ARG A 134 -8.54 -8.94 1.28
C ARG A 134 -8.70 -8.59 -0.19
N LEU A 135 -8.13 -7.46 -0.62
CA LEU A 135 -8.30 -6.98 -1.99
C LEU A 135 -6.99 -6.39 -2.48
N LEU A 136 -6.53 -6.89 -3.62
CA LEU A 136 -5.42 -6.33 -4.37
C LEU A 136 -5.92 -5.85 -5.74
N LYS A 137 -5.73 -4.57 -6.02
CA LYS A 137 -6.04 -3.95 -7.31
C LYS A 137 -4.74 -3.57 -8.01
N LEU A 138 -4.55 -4.09 -9.22
CA LEU A 138 -3.38 -3.78 -10.04
C LEU A 138 -3.86 -3.07 -11.31
N GLN A 139 -3.26 -1.92 -11.61
CA GLN A 139 -3.56 -1.14 -12.81
C GLN A 139 -2.27 -0.57 -13.39
N GLY A 140 -2.10 -0.65 -14.71
CA GLY A 140 -0.94 -0.06 -15.38
C GLY A 140 0.42 -0.72 -15.06
N ILE A 141 0.42 -1.92 -14.48
CA ILE A 141 1.66 -2.63 -14.13
C ILE A 141 2.23 -3.35 -15.36
N ARG A 142 3.37 -2.87 -15.85
CA ARG A 142 3.99 -3.35 -17.11
C ARG A 142 5.08 -4.41 -16.90
N SER A 143 5.62 -4.48 -15.68
CA SER A 143 6.74 -5.35 -15.33
C SER A 143 6.35 -6.80 -15.05
N ILE A 144 5.05 -7.09 -15.04
CA ILE A 144 4.52 -8.38 -14.62
C ILE A 144 4.03 -9.17 -15.82
N SER A 145 4.77 -10.21 -16.19
CA SER A 145 4.30 -11.25 -17.09
C SER A 145 3.33 -12.16 -16.34
N LEU A 146 2.03 -11.89 -16.47
CA LEU A 146 0.96 -12.77 -15.97
C LEU A 146 0.86 -14.12 -16.73
N LEU A 147 1.74 -14.32 -17.73
CA LEU A 147 1.73 -15.46 -18.66
C LEU A 147 2.65 -16.61 -18.26
N GLU A 148 3.40 -16.48 -17.16
CA GLU A 148 4.29 -17.54 -16.65
C GLU A 148 3.67 -18.21 -15.40
N PRO A 149 2.78 -19.20 -15.57
CA PRO A 149 1.99 -19.78 -14.48
C PRO A 149 2.84 -20.37 -13.35
N ASP A 150 4.05 -20.86 -13.66
CA ASP A 150 4.96 -21.49 -12.71
C ASP A 150 5.52 -20.49 -11.69
N VAL A 151 5.69 -19.22 -12.07
CA VAL A 151 6.16 -18.15 -11.17
C VAL A 151 5.08 -17.79 -10.16
N TRP A 152 3.82 -17.95 -10.55
CA TRP A 152 2.69 -17.54 -9.75
C TRP A 152 2.20 -18.59 -8.78
N GLU A 153 2.57 -19.88 -8.85
CA GLU A 153 2.01 -20.92 -7.97
C GLU A 153 1.82 -20.53 -6.49
N PRO A 154 2.83 -19.96 -5.78
CA PRO A 154 2.66 -19.49 -4.40
C PRO A 154 1.75 -18.26 -4.29
N GLY A 155 1.88 -17.35 -5.25
CA GLY A 155 1.02 -16.17 -5.42
C GLY A 155 -0.43 -16.60 -5.67
N ASN A 156 -0.71 -17.34 -6.73
CA ASN A 156 -1.98 -17.94 -7.12
C ASN A 156 -2.67 -18.69 -5.98
N ARG A 157 -1.94 -19.44 -5.13
CA ARG A 157 -2.55 -20.05 -3.94
C ARG A 157 -2.93 -19.00 -2.89
N ALA A 158 -2.06 -18.05 -2.64
CA ALA A 158 -2.34 -16.92 -1.74
C ALA A 158 -3.40 -15.96 -2.30
N LEU A 159 -3.59 -15.95 -3.62
CA LEU A 159 -4.46 -15.10 -4.40
C LEU A 159 -5.80 -15.76 -4.73
N SER A 160 -5.87 -17.10 -4.78
CA SER A 160 -7.14 -17.82 -4.98
C SER A 160 -8.12 -17.55 -3.84
N ASP A 161 -7.58 -17.22 -2.67
CA ASP A 161 -8.35 -16.83 -1.49
C ASP A 161 -8.67 -15.32 -1.48
N LEU A 162 -8.17 -14.55 -2.45
CA LEU A 162 -8.42 -13.12 -2.59
C LEU A 162 -9.29 -12.79 -3.81
N PRO A 163 -10.30 -11.92 -3.68
CA PRO A 163 -10.84 -11.22 -4.85
C PRO A 163 -9.74 -10.36 -5.49
N LEU A 164 -9.13 -10.87 -6.56
CA LEU A 164 -8.22 -10.12 -7.39
C LEU A 164 -8.98 -9.34 -8.45
N LEU A 165 -8.76 -8.02 -8.49
CA LEU A 165 -9.23 -7.17 -9.58
C LEU A 165 -8.01 -6.66 -10.34
N VAL A 166 -7.67 -7.36 -11.42
CA VAL A 166 -6.68 -6.88 -12.39
C VAL A 166 -7.42 -6.06 -13.43
N VAL A 167 -7.16 -4.76 -13.44
CA VAL A 167 -7.76 -3.83 -14.41
C VAL A 167 -6.71 -3.56 -15.49
N THR A 168 -6.80 -4.33 -16.58
CA THR A 168 -6.03 -4.07 -17.80
C THR A 168 -6.73 -2.97 -18.59
N LEU A 169 -6.13 -1.78 -18.66
CA LEU A 169 -6.53 -0.67 -19.53
C LEU A 169 -5.46 -0.46 -20.61
#